data_AF-A0A2N1MDM4-F1
#
_entry.id   AF-A0A2N1MDM4-F1
#
_cell.length_a   1.000
_cell.length_b   1.000
_cell.length_c   1.000
_cell.angle_alpha   90.00
_cell.angle_beta   90.00
_cell.angle_gamma   90.00
#
_symmetry.space_group_name_H-M   'P 1'
#
loop_
_entity.id
_entity.type
_entity.pdbx_description
1 polymer ?
#
loop_
_entity_poly.entity_id
_entity_poly.type
_entity_poly.pdbx_seq_one_letter_code
_entity_poly.pdbx_strand_id
1 'polypeptide(L)'
;MRNEYVVVLLHAGIHIVIDTTNKDLSMKPQYGIIGEENRGQVDYAIKEAEDLICITEDKQYKVSLGFAQNIKQLQSACETNKRKRKRGEEDFDYLYGIVITGRDWHFLLYSPGKISKASDTAYLIEFSRKALELNS
;
A
#
# COMPACT_ATOMS: atom_id res chain seq x y z
N MET A 1 14.52 -3.61 -11.27
CA MET A 1 13.61 -4.71 -11.65
C MET A 1 12.35 -4.54 -10.82
N ARG A 2 11.18 -4.29 -11.44
CA ARG A 2 9.91 -4.38 -10.69
C ARG A 2 9.72 -5.83 -10.29
N ASN A 3 9.36 -6.06 -9.04
CA ASN A 3 9.06 -7.42 -8.60
C ASN A 3 7.70 -7.83 -9.19
N GLU A 4 7.71 -8.54 -10.33
CA GLU A 4 6.49 -8.99 -11.03
C GLU A 4 5.56 -9.79 -10.08
N TYR A 5 6.13 -10.52 -9.12
CA TYR A 5 5.37 -11.25 -8.10
C TYR A 5 4.60 -10.33 -7.15
N VAL A 6 5.18 -9.19 -6.76
CA VAL A 6 4.50 -8.20 -5.90
C VAL A 6 3.27 -7.65 -6.61
N VAL A 7 3.39 -7.33 -7.89
CA VAL A 7 2.28 -6.82 -8.72
C VAL A 7 1.14 -7.83 -8.78
N VAL A 8 1.45 -9.11 -9.02
CA VAL A 8 0.45 -10.18 -9.07
C VAL A 8 -0.26 -10.35 -7.72
N LEU A 9 0.47 -10.35 -6.61
CA LEU A 9 -0.11 -10.49 -5.27
C LEU A 9 -0.99 -9.30 -4.89
N LEU A 10 -0.55 -8.07 -5.19
CA LEU A 10 -1.36 -6.86 -4.98
C LEU A 10 -2.64 -6.91 -5.82
N HIS A 11 -2.56 -7.30 -7.10
CA HIS A 11 -3.75 -7.47 -7.94
C HIS A 11 -4.71 -8.51 -7.40
N ALA A 12 -4.21 -9.67 -6.97
CA ALA A 12 -5.04 -10.72 -6.37
C ALA A 12 -5.75 -10.21 -5.09
N GLY A 13 -5.03 -9.53 -4.21
CA GLY A 13 -5.61 -8.93 -3.00
C GLY A 13 -6.68 -7.89 -3.32
N ILE A 14 -6.44 -7.03 -4.31
CA ILE A 14 -7.41 -6.03 -4.77
C ILE A 14 -8.69 -6.71 -5.29
N HIS A 15 -8.58 -7.73 -6.15
CA HIS A 15 -9.75 -8.45 -6.66
C HIS A 15 -10.55 -9.13 -5.55
N ILE A 16 -9.89 -9.76 -4.57
CA ILE A 16 -10.58 -10.35 -3.41
C ILE A 16 -11.39 -9.28 -2.65
N VAL A 17 -10.83 -8.09 -2.45
CA VAL A 17 -11.53 -7.00 -1.77
C VAL A 17 -12.69 -6.48 -2.62
N ILE A 18 -12.51 -6.31 -3.93
CA ILE A 18 -13.58 -5.93 -4.86
C ILE A 18 -14.73 -6.93 -4.77
N ASP A 19 -14.44 -8.24 -4.88
CA ASP A 19 -15.46 -9.29 -4.85
C ASP A 19 -16.20 -9.36 -3.50
N THR A 20 -15.49 -9.11 -2.40
CA THR A 20 -16.06 -9.22 -1.04
C THR A 20 -16.84 -7.96 -0.63
N THR A 21 -16.43 -6.78 -1.09
CA THR A 21 -16.96 -5.50 -0.61
C THR A 21 -17.75 -4.72 -1.65
N ASN A 22 -17.68 -5.13 -2.93
CA ASN A 22 -18.22 -4.43 -4.09
C ASN A 22 -17.73 -2.96 -4.21
N LYS A 23 -16.57 -2.66 -3.62
CA LYS A 23 -15.89 -1.36 -3.73
C LYS A 23 -15.06 -1.31 -5.00
N ASP A 24 -15.06 -0.17 -5.68
CA ASP A 24 -14.23 0.04 -6.86
C ASP A 24 -12.81 0.45 -6.44
N LEU A 25 -11.89 -0.52 -6.52
CA LEU A 25 -10.49 -0.33 -6.20
C LEU A 25 -9.62 -0.32 -7.44
N SER A 26 -8.63 0.59 -7.48
CA SER A 26 -7.65 0.63 -8.56
C SER A 26 -6.22 0.73 -8.05
N MET A 27 -5.30 0.04 -8.72
CA MET A 27 -3.86 0.17 -8.48
C MET A 27 -3.24 1.15 -9.46
N LYS A 28 -2.39 2.04 -8.97
CA LYS A 28 -1.62 3.01 -9.75
C LYS A 28 -0.12 2.79 -9.50
N PRO A 29 0.61 2.17 -10.44
CA PRO A 29 2.06 2.05 -10.31
C PRO A 29 2.71 3.44 -10.45
N GLN A 30 3.81 3.67 -9.74
CA GLN A 30 4.60 4.89 -9.90
C GLN A 30 3.76 6.17 -9.69
N TYR A 31 2.91 6.16 -8.67
CA TYR A 31 1.98 7.26 -8.41
C TYR A 31 2.68 8.42 -7.68
N GLY A 32 2.46 9.64 -8.13
CA GLY A 32 3.01 10.84 -7.50
C GLY A 32 2.19 11.26 -6.28
N ILE A 33 2.82 11.34 -5.12
CA ILE A 33 2.25 11.94 -3.91
C ILE A 33 2.81 13.35 -3.76
N ILE A 34 1.89 14.30 -3.64
CA ILE A 34 2.20 15.73 -3.46
C ILE A 34 1.60 16.15 -2.12
N GLY A 35 2.41 16.12 -1.07
CA GLY A 35 2.13 16.79 0.19
C GLY A 35 2.78 18.19 0.24
N GLU A 36 2.49 18.95 1.29
CA GLU A 36 3.14 20.26 1.50
C GLU A 36 4.64 20.12 1.69
N GLU A 37 5.06 19.13 2.47
CA GLU A 37 6.47 18.94 2.80
C GLU A 37 7.20 17.95 1.89
N ASN A 38 6.47 17.14 1.10
CA ASN A 38 7.07 16.06 0.31
C ASN A 38 6.43 15.89 -1.05
N ARG A 39 7.29 15.79 -2.06
CA ARG A 39 6.95 15.31 -3.40
C ARG A 39 7.76 14.06 -3.67
N GLY A 40 7.07 12.96 -3.93
CA GLY A 40 7.72 11.67 -4.16
C GLY A 40 6.81 10.74 -4.94
N GLN A 41 7.43 9.83 -5.68
CA GLN A 41 6.72 8.78 -6.40
C GLN A 41 6.76 7.51 -5.55
N VAL A 42 5.60 6.88 -5.35
CA VAL A 42 5.51 5.57 -4.69
C VAL A 42 5.59 4.45 -5.71
N ASP A 43 6.04 3.27 -5.28
CA ASP A 43 6.09 2.12 -6.18
C ASP A 43 4.68 1.71 -6.63
N TYR A 44 3.74 1.59 -5.67
CA TYR A 44 2.32 1.37 -5.98
C TYR A 44 1.41 2.12 -5.01
N ALA A 45 0.33 2.68 -5.55
CA ALA A 45 -0.77 3.27 -4.80
C ALA A 45 -2.05 2.47 -5.06
N ILE A 46 -2.86 2.22 -4.04
CA ILE A 46 -4.19 1.64 -4.18
C ILE A 46 -5.21 2.70 -3.79
N LYS A 47 -6.19 2.93 -4.66
CA LYS A 47 -7.23 3.92 -4.46
C LYS A 47 -8.60 3.26 -4.41
N GLU A 48 -9.50 3.83 -3.61
CA GLU A 48 -10.95 3.64 -3.73
C GLU A 48 -11.51 4.91 -4.37
N ALA A 49 -12.03 4.81 -5.59
CA ALA A 49 -12.36 5.97 -6.42
C ALA A 49 -11.20 7.00 -6.46
N GLU A 50 -11.37 8.18 -5.83
CA GLU A 50 -10.37 9.24 -5.79
C GLU A 50 -9.48 9.25 -4.55
N ASP A 51 -9.85 8.50 -3.51
CA ASP A 51 -9.14 8.45 -2.25
C ASP A 51 -8.03 7.42 -2.29
N LEU A 52 -6.83 7.84 -1.92
CA LEU A 52 -5.72 6.92 -1.70
C LEU A 52 -6.01 6.12 -0.43
N ILE A 53 -6.00 4.79 -0.48
CA ILE A 53 -6.26 3.95 0.71
C ILE A 53 -5.00 3.22 1.16
N CYS A 54 -4.07 2.94 0.24
CA CYS A 54 -2.85 2.23 0.55
C CYS A 54 -1.66 2.69 -0.30
N ILE A 55 -0.48 2.70 0.31
CA ILE A 55 0.81 2.98 -0.34
C ILE A 55 1.75 1.80 -0.14
N THR A 56 2.36 1.35 -1.23
CA THR A 56 3.35 0.27 -1.23
C THR A 56 4.71 0.78 -1.67
N GLU A 57 5.75 0.43 -0.92
CA GLU A 57 7.16 0.64 -1.25
C GLU A 57 7.87 -0.73 -1.41
N ASP A 58 8.45 -0.97 -2.58
CA ASP A 58 9.23 -2.16 -2.93
C ASP A 58 10.73 -1.87 -2.73
N LYS A 59 11.26 -2.27 -1.58
CA LYS A 59 12.67 -2.07 -1.19
C LYS A 59 13.37 -3.40 -0.96
N GLN A 60 14.01 -3.91 -2.01
CA GLN A 60 14.85 -5.11 -1.94
C GLN A 60 16.02 -4.98 -0.93
N TYR A 61 16.49 -3.76 -0.66
CA TYR A 61 17.56 -3.47 0.30
C TYR A 61 17.21 -2.26 1.17
N LYS A 62 17.77 -2.22 2.38
CA LYS A 62 17.54 -1.14 3.37
C LYS A 62 16.06 -0.95 3.73
N VAL A 63 15.43 -2.02 4.23
CA VAL A 63 14.01 -2.03 4.63
C VAL A 63 13.64 -0.85 5.54
N SER A 64 14.52 -0.46 6.46
CA SER A 64 14.33 0.71 7.34
C SER A 64 14.12 2.02 6.58
N LEU A 65 14.80 2.19 5.44
CA LEU A 65 14.57 3.34 4.55
C LEU A 65 13.20 3.24 3.88
N GLY A 66 12.77 2.04 3.49
CA GLY A 66 11.42 1.78 2.99
C GLY A 66 10.34 2.16 4.00
N PHE A 67 10.52 1.80 5.27
CA PHE A 67 9.63 2.25 6.35
C PHE A 67 9.57 3.76 6.47
N ALA A 68 10.74 4.42 6.56
CA ALA A 68 10.79 5.87 6.71
C ALA A 68 10.13 6.59 5.53
N GLN A 69 10.38 6.13 4.30
CA GLN A 69 9.77 6.67 3.09
C GLN A 69 8.25 6.45 3.07
N ASN A 70 7.81 5.21 3.31
CA ASN A 70 6.39 4.86 3.32
C ASN A 70 5.61 5.67 4.36
N ILE A 71 6.14 5.80 5.59
CA ILE A 71 5.54 6.62 6.65
C ILE A 71 5.39 8.08 6.21
N LYS A 72 6.45 8.67 5.64
CA LYS A 72 6.44 10.07 5.20
C LYS A 72 5.41 10.29 4.09
N GLN A 73 5.30 9.35 3.16
CA GLN A 73 4.34 9.39 2.08
C GLN A 73 2.89 9.20 2.57
N LEU A 74 2.66 8.34 3.57
CA LEU A 74 1.36 8.17 4.23
C LEU A 74 0.88 9.45 4.89
N GLN A 75 1.79 10.18 5.59
CA GLN A 75 1.47 11.49 6.16
C GLN A 75 0.97 12.46 5.09
N SER A 76 1.74 12.62 4.00
CA SER A 76 1.37 13.50 2.89
C SER A 76 0.09 13.08 2.16
N ALA A 77 -0.14 11.78 2.03
CA ALA A 77 -1.34 11.23 1.43
C ALA A 77 -2.59 11.50 2.27
N CYS A 78 -2.49 11.37 3.60
CA CYS A 78 -3.58 11.64 4.53
C CYS A 78 -4.05 13.09 4.39
N GLU A 79 -3.12 14.05 4.38
CA GLU A 79 -3.42 15.47 4.16
C GLU A 79 -4.06 15.72 2.79
N THR A 80 -3.58 15.05 1.75
CA THR A 80 -4.09 15.21 0.38
C THR A 80 -5.53 14.69 0.26
N ASN A 81 -5.83 13.53 0.83
CA ASN A 81 -7.19 12.99 0.85
C ASN A 81 -8.14 13.95 1.59
N LYS A 82 -7.75 14.46 2.76
CA LYS A 82 -8.55 15.45 3.52
C LYS A 82 -8.90 16.68 2.69
N ARG A 83 -7.98 17.16 1.82
CA ARG A 83 -8.22 18.32 0.95
C ARG A 83 -9.18 18.03 -0.21
N LYS A 84 -9.24 16.78 -0.69
CA LYS A 84 -10.06 16.40 -1.85
C LYS A 84 -11.51 16.08 -1.47
N ARG A 85 -11.77 15.70 -0.22
CA ARG A 85 -13.09 15.31 0.27
C ARG A 85 -14.03 16.49 0.46
N LYS A 86 -15.33 16.25 0.28
CA LYS A 86 -16.38 17.27 0.51
C LYS A 86 -16.72 17.36 2.01
N ARG A 87 -17.16 18.54 2.44
CA ARG A 87 -17.57 18.78 3.85
C ARG A 87 -18.81 17.94 4.18
N GLY A 88 -18.66 16.95 5.08
CA GLY A 88 -19.76 16.12 5.59
C GLY A 88 -19.67 14.62 5.27
N GLU A 89 -18.63 14.15 4.59
CA GLU A 89 -18.35 12.72 4.40
C GLU A 89 -17.71 12.11 5.65
N GLU A 90 -18.08 10.87 6.01
CA GLU A 90 -17.54 10.16 7.18
C GLU A 90 -16.02 9.97 7.08
N ASP A 91 -15.35 10.18 8.22
CA ASP A 91 -13.92 10.42 8.30
C ASP A 91 -13.13 9.11 8.40
N PHE A 92 -12.75 8.53 7.26
CA PHE A 92 -11.67 7.54 7.25
C PHE A 92 -10.33 8.26 7.29
N ASP A 93 -9.88 8.51 8.51
CA ASP A 93 -8.67 9.28 8.78
C ASP A 93 -7.38 8.44 8.69
N TYR A 94 -7.49 7.16 8.34
CA TYR A 94 -6.35 6.25 8.30
C TYR A 94 -5.99 5.78 6.89
N LEU A 95 -4.74 5.36 6.73
CA LEU A 95 -4.17 4.81 5.50
C LEU A 95 -3.35 3.57 5.80
N TYR A 96 -3.34 2.63 4.85
CA TYR A 96 -2.52 1.42 4.95
C TYR A 96 -1.16 1.62 4.26
N GLY A 97 -0.09 1.15 4.89
CA GLY A 97 1.24 1.09 4.32
C GLY A 97 1.67 -0.35 4.08
N ILE A 98 2.37 -0.60 2.99
CA ILE A 98 3.05 -1.88 2.75
C ILE A 98 4.51 -1.59 2.41
N VAL A 99 5.42 -2.24 3.12
CA VAL A 99 6.85 -2.27 2.78
C VAL A 99 7.22 -3.71 2.44
N ILE A 100 7.75 -3.92 1.23
CA ILE A 100 8.03 -5.26 0.69
C ILE A 100 9.49 -5.35 0.29
N THR A 101 10.14 -6.44 0.65
CA THR A 101 11.53 -6.76 0.24
C THR A 101 11.59 -7.82 -0.86
N GLY A 102 10.42 -8.28 -1.29
CA GLY A 102 10.17 -9.32 -2.27
C GLY A 102 9.67 -10.62 -1.69
N ARG A 103 10.04 -10.95 -0.44
CA ARG A 103 9.51 -12.10 0.33
C ARG A 103 8.90 -11.70 1.66
N ASP A 104 9.49 -10.69 2.29
CA ASP A 104 9.00 -10.16 3.55
C ASP A 104 8.01 -9.04 3.28
N TRP A 105 6.83 -9.16 3.90
CA TRP A 105 5.75 -8.19 3.82
C TRP A 105 5.53 -7.58 5.19
N HIS A 106 5.59 -6.25 5.24
CA HIS A 106 5.31 -5.48 6.43
C HIS A 106 4.09 -4.59 6.19
N PHE A 107 3.07 -4.76 7.03
CA PHE A 107 1.84 -4.00 6.97
C PHE A 107 1.80 -2.94 8.06
N LEU A 108 1.50 -1.72 7.67
CA LEU A 108 1.37 -0.55 8.51
C LEU A 108 -0.05 -0.01 8.45
N LEU A 109 -0.47 0.57 9.55
CA LEU A 109 -1.66 1.41 9.64
C LEU A 109 -1.20 2.78 10.14
N TYR A 110 -1.41 3.80 9.32
CA TYR A 110 -1.20 5.19 9.66
C TYR A 110 -2.54 5.83 10.06
N SER A 111 -2.53 6.61 11.13
CA SER A 111 -3.57 7.56 11.49
C SER A 111 -2.89 8.85 11.97
N PRO A 112 -3.57 10.01 12.00
CA PRO A 112 -2.96 11.25 12.46
C PRO A 112 -2.38 11.07 13.88
N GLY A 113 -1.07 11.27 14.00
CA GLY A 113 -0.34 11.12 15.26
C GLY A 113 -0.02 9.68 15.69
N LYS A 114 -0.40 8.64 14.94
CA LYS A 114 -0.11 7.25 15.31
C LYS A 114 0.24 6.38 14.10
N ILE A 115 1.26 5.55 14.28
CA ILE A 115 1.63 4.50 13.33
C ILE A 115 1.59 3.17 14.08
N SER A 116 0.90 2.19 13.51
CA SER A 116 0.82 0.83 14.04
C SER A 116 1.35 -0.13 12.98
N LYS A 117 1.98 -1.21 13.43
CA LYS A 117 2.41 -2.31 12.57
C LYS A 117 1.58 -3.54 12.91
N ALA A 118 1.18 -4.31 11.90
CA ALA A 118 0.31 -5.48 12.11
C ALA A 118 0.99 -6.63 12.88
N SER A 119 2.33 -6.70 12.86
CA SER A 119 3.13 -7.69 13.58
C SER A 119 4.53 -7.15 13.83
N ASP A 120 5.21 -7.59 14.89
CA ASP A 120 6.63 -7.27 15.11
C ASP A 120 7.52 -7.90 14.04
N THR A 121 7.14 -9.06 13.51
CA THR A 121 7.86 -9.78 12.45
C THR A 121 7.28 -9.48 11.06
N ALA A 122 8.03 -9.81 10.01
CA ALA A 122 7.50 -9.80 8.65
C ALA A 122 6.57 -10.98 8.41
N TYR A 123 5.58 -10.79 7.54
CA TYR A 123 4.86 -11.91 6.95
C TYR A 123 5.65 -12.44 5.77
N LEU A 124 5.93 -13.74 5.79
CA LEU A 124 6.56 -14.42 4.67
C LEU A 124 5.46 -14.87 3.72
N ILE A 125 5.43 -14.29 2.52
CA ILE A 125 4.53 -14.73 1.44
C ILE A 125 5.42 -15.30 0.35
N GLU A 126 5.56 -16.62 0.35
CA GLU A 126 6.34 -17.34 -0.66
C GLU A 126 5.45 -17.78 -1.82
N PHE A 127 5.88 -17.39 -3.01
CA PHE A 127 5.34 -17.96 -4.24
C PHE A 127 6.25 -19.11 -4.68
N SER A 128 5.91 -20.34 -4.29
CA SER A 128 6.64 -21.51 -4.78
C SER A 128 6.22 -21.82 -6.21
N ARG A 129 7.15 -22.18 -7.09
CA ARG A 129 6.83 -22.62 -8.46
C ARG A 129 5.86 -23.81 -8.47
N LYS A 130 5.88 -24.63 -7.41
CA LYS A 130 4.92 -25.72 -7.19
C LYS A 130 3.47 -25.26 -7.08
N ALA A 131 3.22 -24.02 -6.63
CA ALA A 131 1.87 -23.46 -6.60
C ALA A 131 1.32 -23.14 -8.01
N LEU A 132 2.18 -23.03 -9.03
CA LEU A 132 1.77 -22.92 -10.44
C LEU A 132 1.53 -24.28 -11.10
N GLU A 133 2.07 -25.36 -10.52
CA GLU A 133 1.79 -26.72 -10.94
C GLU A 133 0.44 -27.13 -10.33
N LEU A 134 -0.65 -26.56 -10.86
CA LEU A 134 -1.97 -27.13 -10.62
C LEU A 134 -1.92 -28.60 -11.04
N ASN A 135 -2.35 -29.49 -10.15
CA ASN A 135 -2.58 -30.92 -10.37
C ASN A 135 -2.88 -31.21 -11.85
N SER A 136 -1.87 -31.71 -12.57
CA SER A 136 -2.05 -32.30 -13.91
C SER A 136 -2.71 -33.65 -13.80
#